data_AF-A0A497Q7X1-F1
#
_entry.id   AF-A0A497Q7X1-F1
#
_cell.length_a   1.000
_cell.length_b   1.000
_cell.length_c   1.000
_cell.angle_alpha   90.00
_cell.angle_beta   90.00
_cell.angle_gamma   90.00
#
_symmetry.space_group_name_H-M   'P 1'
#
loop_
_entity.id
_entity.type
_entity.pdbx_description
1 polymer ?
#
loop_
_entity_poly.entity_id
_entity_poly.type
_entity_poly.pdbx_seq_one_letter_code
_entity_poly.pdbx_strand_id
1 'polypeptide(L)'
;MVEDKRLHKIPDEPVEYPDKHSNDFRGNVREWGFHFCGYDWDPKDEQLKIYLHYDQLYYWKLAEISKIARGFLDGELWGTQCPKCGDKFFPPRVNCWNLDCNLEKTEWIKL
;
A
#
# COMPACT_ATOMS: atom_id res chain seq x y z
N MET A 1 -12.43 29.10 21.67
CA MET A 1 -13.08 28.06 20.84
C MET A 1 -12.82 26.73 21.51
N VAL A 2 -13.84 25.93 21.77
CA VAL A 2 -13.68 24.63 22.45
C VAL A 2 -13.25 23.62 21.38
N GLU A 3 -12.02 23.09 21.48
CA GLU A 3 -11.57 22.00 20.62
C GLU A 3 -12.45 20.76 20.86
N ASP A 4 -13.08 20.26 19.81
CA ASP A 4 -13.85 19.03 19.86
C ASP A 4 -12.89 17.86 20.15
N LYS A 5 -13.08 17.21 21.29
CA LYS A 5 -12.24 16.10 21.77
C LYS A 5 -12.22 14.88 20.84
N ARG A 6 -13.10 14.83 19.85
CA ARG A 6 -13.15 13.77 18.82
C ARG A 6 -12.23 14.06 17.62
N LEU A 7 -11.76 15.29 17.47
CA LEU A 7 -10.86 15.65 16.38
C LEU A 7 -9.46 15.10 16.68
N HIS A 8 -8.93 14.33 15.74
CA HIS A 8 -7.54 13.90 15.78
C HIS A 8 -6.63 15.11 15.60
N LYS A 9 -5.52 15.16 16.36
CA LYS A 9 -4.52 16.22 16.23
C LYS A 9 -3.95 16.19 14.81
N ILE A 10 -4.17 17.25 14.04
CA ILE A 10 -3.47 17.47 12.78
C ILE A 10 -2.02 17.81 13.13
N PRO A 11 -1.02 17.15 12.54
CA PRO A 11 0.38 17.50 12.77
C PRO A 11 0.63 18.98 12.42
N ASP A 12 1.31 19.69 13.33
CA ASP A 12 1.69 21.10 13.13
C ASP A 12 2.79 21.24 12.06
N GLU A 13 3.54 20.15 11.83
CA GLU A 13 4.59 20.06 10.84
C GLU A 13 4.07 19.41 9.54
N PRO A 14 4.39 19.97 8.36
CA PRO A 14 4.01 19.38 7.09
C PRO A 14 4.69 18.01 6.91
N VAL A 15 3.90 17.02 6.50
CA VAL A 15 4.43 15.70 6.13
C VAL A 15 5.17 15.84 4.80
N GLU A 16 6.47 15.56 4.79
CA GLU A 16 7.27 15.54 3.56
C GLU A 16 7.08 14.21 2.81
N TYR A 17 6.70 14.32 1.55
CA TYR A 17 6.57 13.19 0.62
C TYR A 17 7.68 13.31 -0.42
N PRO A 18 8.80 12.55 -0.29
CA PRO A 18 9.96 12.70 -1.16
C PRO A 18 9.71 12.26 -2.61
N ASP A 19 8.65 11.47 -2.85
CA ASP A 19 8.25 10.95 -4.16
C ASP A 19 6.74 11.16 -4.34
N LYS A 20 6.36 12.37 -4.82
CA LYS A 20 4.98 12.87 -4.83
C LYS A 20 4.46 13.02 -6.27
N HIS A 21 3.54 12.15 -6.66
CA HIS A 21 2.92 12.13 -7.99
C HIS A 21 1.41 12.44 -7.97
N SER A 22 0.94 13.14 -6.94
CA SER A 22 -0.48 13.43 -6.69
C SER A 22 -1.22 14.17 -7.82
N ASN A 23 -0.50 14.71 -8.81
CA ASN A 23 -1.04 15.45 -9.94
C ASN A 23 -0.70 14.88 -11.32
N ASP A 24 0.06 13.79 -11.42
CA ASP A 24 0.61 13.31 -12.71
C ASP A 24 -0.46 12.87 -13.72
N PHE A 25 -1.69 12.65 -13.25
CA PHE A 25 -2.79 12.16 -14.08
C PHE A 25 -3.91 13.20 -14.36
N ARG A 26 -3.73 14.46 -13.94
CA ARG A 26 -4.75 15.53 -14.11
C ARG A 26 -4.64 16.28 -15.45
N GLY A 27 -4.74 15.55 -16.55
CA GLY A 27 -4.92 16.13 -17.89
C GLY A 27 -6.37 16.57 -18.18
N ASN A 28 -6.65 16.98 -19.42
CA ASN A 28 -8.01 17.21 -19.92
C ASN A 28 -8.71 15.86 -20.20
N VAL A 29 -9.34 15.24 -19.20
CA VAL A 29 -10.00 13.92 -19.36
C VAL A 29 -11.52 14.05 -19.24
N ARG A 30 -12.28 13.58 -20.25
CA ARG A 30 -13.72 13.30 -20.19
C ARG A 30 -13.86 11.89 -19.61
N GLU A 31 -14.31 11.76 -18.37
CA GLU A 31 -14.28 10.52 -17.60
C GLU A 31 -15.16 9.41 -18.20
N TRP A 32 -14.56 8.25 -18.48
CA TRP A 32 -15.20 6.94 -18.64
C TRP A 32 -14.26 5.88 -18.02
N GLY A 33 -14.55 5.41 -16.79
CA GLY A 33 -13.87 4.27 -16.16
C GLY A 33 -13.15 4.55 -14.82
N PHE A 34 -12.66 3.48 -14.17
CA PHE A 34 -11.91 3.54 -12.90
C PHE A 34 -10.52 4.17 -13.11
N HIS A 35 -10.38 5.44 -12.79
CA HIS A 35 -9.10 6.14 -12.79
C HIS A 35 -8.44 6.06 -11.39
N PHE A 36 -7.22 5.53 -11.30
CA PHE A 36 -6.45 5.55 -10.05
C PHE A 36 -5.83 6.94 -9.86
N CYS A 37 -6.23 7.67 -8.83
CA CYS A 37 -5.91 9.10 -8.65
C CYS A 37 -4.49 9.42 -8.13
N GLY A 38 -3.53 8.53 -8.36
CA GLY A 38 -2.15 8.65 -7.89
C GLY A 38 -1.86 7.87 -6.61
N TYR A 39 -0.58 7.80 -6.24
CA TYR A 39 -0.11 7.15 -5.02
C TYR A 39 1.05 7.95 -4.41
N ASP A 40 1.23 7.79 -3.11
CA ASP A 40 2.42 8.25 -2.38
C ASP A 40 3.10 7.04 -1.70
N TRP A 41 4.43 7.04 -1.68
CA TRP A 41 5.24 6.04 -0.98
C TRP A 41 5.86 6.62 0.29
N ASP A 42 5.65 5.95 1.42
CA ASP A 42 6.30 6.26 2.69
C ASP A 42 7.43 5.24 2.94
N PRO A 43 8.72 5.64 2.77
CA PRO A 43 9.83 4.72 2.90
C PRO A 43 10.10 4.32 4.36
N LYS A 44 9.64 5.10 5.34
CA LYS A 44 9.87 4.81 6.77
C LYS A 44 9.04 3.63 7.24
N ASP A 45 7.77 3.61 6.81
CA ASP A 45 6.80 2.58 7.20
C ASP A 45 6.58 1.53 6.09
N GLU A 46 7.35 1.58 5.00
CA GLU A 46 7.18 0.78 3.78
C GLU A 46 5.73 0.75 3.28
N GLN A 47 5.07 1.91 3.30
CA GLN A 47 3.63 2.01 3.16
C GLN A 47 3.24 2.73 1.87
N LEU A 48 2.49 2.04 1.00
CA LEU A 48 1.88 2.66 -0.18
C LEU A 48 0.51 3.24 0.18
N LYS A 49 0.29 4.51 -0.18
CA LYS A 49 -0.99 5.21 -0.03
C LYS A 49 -1.57 5.41 -1.43
N ILE A 50 -2.78 4.93 -1.66
CA ILE A 50 -3.48 5.14 -2.94
C ILE A 50 -4.61 6.16 -2.76
N TYR A 51 -4.72 7.10 -3.69
CA TYR A 51 -5.73 8.16 -3.65
C TYR A 51 -7.00 7.73 -4.38
N LEU A 52 -8.15 8.03 -3.78
CA LEU A 52 -9.45 7.67 -4.32
C LEU A 52 -9.89 8.66 -5.40
N HIS A 53 -10.59 8.14 -6.41
CA HIS A 53 -10.97 8.91 -7.59
C HIS A 53 -11.79 10.17 -7.27
N TYR A 54 -12.71 10.03 -6.31
CA TYR A 54 -13.69 11.05 -5.97
C TYR A 54 -13.32 11.89 -4.75
N ASP A 55 -12.19 11.60 -4.11
CA ASP A 55 -11.88 12.25 -2.84
C ASP A 55 -10.38 12.46 -2.64
N GLN A 56 -9.96 13.72 -2.76
CA GLN A 56 -8.60 14.15 -2.45
C GLN A 56 -8.34 14.20 -0.94
N LEU A 57 -9.39 14.05 -0.11
CA LEU A 57 -9.28 14.06 1.35
C LEU A 57 -8.96 12.68 1.94
N TYR A 58 -9.26 11.59 1.21
CA TYR A 58 -9.04 10.23 1.69
C TYR A 58 -8.05 9.46 0.82
N TYR A 59 -7.24 8.65 1.49
CA TYR A 59 -6.34 7.70 0.87
C TYR A 59 -6.52 6.33 1.56
N TRP A 60 -6.22 5.25 0.84
CA TRP A 60 -6.10 3.92 1.44
C TRP A 60 -4.64 3.59 1.66
N LYS A 61 -4.31 3.18 2.90
CA LYS A 61 -3.05 2.52 3.21
C LYS A 61 -3.18 1.05 2.82
N LEU A 62 -2.29 0.59 1.95
CA LEU A 62 -2.20 -0.81 1.56
C LEU A 62 -1.60 -1.74 2.64
N ALA A 63 -1.17 -1.25 3.80
CA ALA A 63 -0.61 -2.07 4.90
C ALA A 63 0.44 -3.09 4.39
N GLU A 64 0.35 -4.35 4.81
CA GLU A 64 1.23 -5.45 4.41
C GLU A 64 1.29 -5.67 2.89
N ILE A 65 0.23 -5.35 2.13
CA ILE A 65 0.25 -5.49 0.65
C ILE A 65 0.95 -4.33 -0.05
N SER A 66 1.48 -3.35 0.68
CA SER A 66 2.28 -2.25 0.10
C SER A 66 3.50 -2.77 -0.65
N LYS A 67 4.12 -3.86 -0.17
CA LYS A 67 5.34 -4.42 -0.77
C LYS A 67 5.11 -4.94 -2.19
N ILE A 68 4.03 -5.69 -2.41
CA ILE A 68 3.66 -6.16 -3.75
C ILE A 68 3.25 -5.00 -4.66
N ALA A 69 2.51 -4.02 -4.14
CA ALA A 69 2.08 -2.88 -4.92
C ALA A 69 3.26 -2.00 -5.35
N ARG A 70 4.21 -1.74 -4.44
CA ARG A 70 5.48 -1.06 -4.74
C ARG A 70 6.30 -1.85 -5.76
N GLY A 71 6.40 -3.17 -5.58
CA GLY A 71 7.04 -4.07 -6.52
C GLY A 71 6.53 -3.88 -7.95
N PHE A 72 5.21 -3.87 -8.16
CA PHE A 72 4.63 -3.65 -9.49
C PHE A 72 5.04 -2.31 -10.12
N LEU A 73 5.15 -1.24 -9.33
CA LEU A 73 5.62 0.06 -9.79
C LEU A 73 7.11 0.03 -10.18
N ASP A 74 7.92 -0.73 -9.42
CA ASP A 74 9.34 -0.90 -9.68
C ASP A 74 9.65 -1.96 -10.76
N GLY A 75 8.63 -2.59 -11.36
CA GLY A 75 8.79 -3.67 -12.34
C GLY A 75 9.24 -5.00 -11.71
N GLU A 76 9.05 -5.16 -10.41
CA GLU A 76 9.42 -6.34 -9.63
C GLU A 76 8.20 -7.18 -9.24
N LEU A 77 8.37 -8.50 -9.21
CA LEU A 77 7.36 -9.42 -8.74
C LEU A 77 7.70 -9.90 -7.33
N TRP A 78 6.79 -9.66 -6.39
CA TRP A 78 6.96 -10.08 -4.99
C TRP A 78 5.87 -11.07 -4.60
N GLY A 79 6.28 -12.09 -3.82
CA GLY A 79 5.41 -13.07 -3.21
C GLY A 79 5.84 -13.38 -1.78
N THR A 80 5.27 -14.41 -1.18
CA THR A 80 5.73 -14.90 0.12
C THR A 80 6.10 -16.38 0.09
N GLN A 81 7.00 -16.81 0.96
CA GLN A 81 7.43 -18.21 1.09
C GLN A 81 7.23 -18.70 2.53
N CYS A 82 6.75 -19.92 2.70
CA CYS A 82 6.73 -20.55 4.02
C CYS A 82 8.16 -20.97 4.42
N PRO A 83 8.68 -20.51 5.57
CA PRO A 83 10.03 -20.89 6.01
C PRO A 83 10.13 -22.37 6.45
N LYS A 84 9.01 -23.03 6.73
CA LYS A 84 8.98 -24.45 7.13
C LYS A 84 9.00 -25.41 5.95
N CYS A 85 8.04 -25.29 5.02
CA CYS A 85 7.91 -26.23 3.90
C CYS A 85 8.51 -25.72 2.58
N GLY A 86 8.85 -24.43 2.49
CA GLY A 86 9.42 -23.84 1.28
C GLY A 86 8.42 -23.48 0.19
N ASP A 87 7.12 -23.74 0.38
CA ASP A 87 6.07 -23.34 -0.57
C ASP A 87 6.08 -21.83 -0.81
N LYS A 88 5.97 -21.43 -2.08
CA LYS A 88 5.93 -20.03 -2.52
C LYS A 88 4.52 -19.65 -2.95
N PHE A 89 4.10 -18.42 -2.67
CA PHE A 89 2.75 -17.92 -2.88
C PHE A 89 2.74 -16.64 -3.71
N PHE A 90 1.91 -16.66 -4.77
CA PHE A 90 1.49 -15.49 -5.52
C PHE A 90 0.01 -15.67 -5.94
N PRO A 91 -0.92 -14.78 -5.58
CA PRO A 91 -0.74 -13.61 -4.71
C PRO A 91 -0.17 -13.97 -3.31
N PRO A 92 0.57 -13.04 -2.68
CA PRO A 92 1.19 -13.28 -1.38
C PRO A 92 0.14 -13.59 -0.33
N ARG A 93 0.52 -14.47 0.60
CA ARG A 93 -0.27 -14.83 1.78
C ARG A 93 0.47 -14.39 3.03
N VAL A 94 -0.25 -14.20 4.13
CA VAL A 94 0.37 -13.91 5.43
C VAL A 94 0.81 -15.21 6.12
N ASN A 95 0.06 -16.30 5.94
CA ASN A 95 0.29 -17.59 6.59
C ASN A 95 0.29 -18.74 5.57
N CYS A 96 1.04 -19.80 5.87
CA CYS A 96 1.09 -21.01 5.08
C CYS A 96 -0.27 -21.75 5.12
N TRP A 97 -0.69 -22.29 3.98
CA TRP A 97 -1.91 -23.09 3.87
C TRP A 97 -1.75 -24.52 4.40
N ASN A 98 -0.51 -25.03 4.40
CA ASN A 98 -0.23 -26.40 4.81
C ASN A 98 -0.49 -26.54 6.32
N LEU A 99 -1.40 -27.45 6.67
CA LEU A 99 -1.81 -27.69 8.05
C LEU A 99 -0.66 -28.20 8.92
N ASP A 100 0.30 -28.92 8.35
CA ASP A 100 1.51 -29.38 9.06
C ASP A 100 2.44 -28.23 9.41
N CYS A 101 2.32 -27.09 8.72
CA CYS A 101 3.05 -25.88 9.05
C CYS A 101 2.38 -25.07 10.17
N ASN A 102 1.17 -25.43 10.60
CA ASN A 102 0.39 -24.78 11.66
C ASN A 102 0.27 -23.26 11.48
N LEU A 103 -0.19 -22.82 10.30
CA LEU A 103 -0.35 -21.41 9.94
C LEU A 103 0.93 -20.58 10.10
N GLU A 104 2.10 -21.18 9.82
CA GLU A 104 3.38 -20.48 9.86
C GLU A 104 3.34 -19.16 9.09
N LYS A 105 3.83 -18.07 9.69
CA LYS A 105 3.91 -16.78 9.00
C LYS A 105 4.89 -16.90 7.84
N THR A 106 4.48 -16.50 6.66
CA THR A 106 5.32 -16.57 5.46
C THR A 106 6.17 -15.31 5.33
N GLU A 107 7.34 -15.45 4.74
CA GLU A 107 8.33 -14.38 4.57
C GLU A 107 8.29 -13.82 3.15
N TRP A 108 8.55 -12.52 3.00
CA TRP A 108 8.58 -11.89 1.68
C TRP A 108 9.77 -12.36 0.86
N ILE A 109 9.51 -12.73 -0.39
CA ILE A 109 10.53 -13.08 -1.36
C ILE A 109 10.28 -12.36 -2.68
N LYS A 110 11.38 -12.03 -3.38
CA LYS A 110 11.32 -11.65 -4.79
C LYS A 110 11.16 -12.93 -5.61
N LEU A 111 10.23 -12.92 -6.57
CA LEU A 111 9.92 -14.07 -7.44
C LEU A 111 10.69 -14.00 -8.76
#